data_AF-A0A0M0GLS9-F1
#
_entry.id   AF-A0A0M0GLS9-F1
#
_cell.length_a   1.000
_cell.length_b   1.000
_cell.length_c   1.000
_cell.angle_alpha   90.00
_cell.angle_beta   90.00
_cell.angle_gamma   90.00
#
_symmetry.space_group_name_H-M   'P 1'
#
loop_
_entity.id
_entity.type
_entity.pdbx_description
1 polymer ?
#
loop_
_entity_poly.entity_id
_entity_poly.type
_entity_poly.pdbx_seq_one_letter_code
_entity_poly.pdbx_strand_id
1 'polypeptide(L)'
;MYGNLNYVYQTPYNYPNRYPNNFYYSQNVDYYYARDPKFAELIGKNFTLIKPLILPTGQTLPANTSVFIHNVLITSTGEELVSIVTPGNEKFDNIPANQL
;
A
#
# COMPACT_ATOMS: atom_id res chain seq x y z
N MET A 1 -29.18 37.34 -5.56
CA MET A 1 -27.86 36.67 -5.47
C MET A 1 -28.00 35.38 -4.66
N TYR A 2 -28.30 34.26 -5.32
CA TYR A 2 -28.17 32.87 -4.84
C TYR A 2 -28.29 32.04 -6.13
N GLY A 3 -27.41 31.13 -6.54
CA GLY A 3 -26.52 30.20 -5.86
C GLY A 3 -26.70 28.89 -6.63
N ASN A 4 -25.88 28.65 -7.66
CA ASN A 4 -26.01 27.53 -8.58
C ASN A 4 -25.44 26.27 -7.94
N LEU A 5 -26.28 25.29 -7.59
CA LEU A 5 -25.85 23.96 -7.14
C LEU A 5 -26.24 22.95 -8.22
N ASN A 6 -25.27 22.58 -9.05
CA ASN A 6 -25.39 21.50 -10.01
C ASN A 6 -25.49 20.16 -9.26
N TYR A 7 -26.67 19.55 -9.30
CA TYR A 7 -26.84 18.13 -9.00
C TYR A 7 -26.30 17.31 -10.17
N VAL A 8 -25.12 16.72 -10.03
CA VAL A 8 -24.65 15.68 -10.95
C VAL A 8 -25.02 14.33 -10.35
N TYR A 9 -26.08 13.75 -10.91
CA TYR A 9 -26.38 12.32 -10.77
C TYR A 9 -25.18 11.51 -11.26
N GLN A 10 -24.51 10.79 -10.35
CA GLN A 10 -23.47 9.84 -10.72
C GLN A 10 -24.04 8.42 -10.61
N THR A 11 -24.21 7.81 -11.78
CA THR A 11 -24.64 6.43 -12.02
C THR A 11 -23.71 5.41 -11.35
N PRO A 12 -24.19 4.19 -11.05
CA PRO A 12 -23.49 3.24 -10.19
C PRO A 12 -22.21 2.75 -10.88
N TYR A 13 -21.07 2.97 -10.23
CA TYR A 13 -19.78 2.52 -10.75
C TYR A 13 -19.70 1.00 -10.62
N ASN A 14 -19.98 0.34 -11.74
CA ASN A 14 -19.77 -1.08 -12.00
C ASN A 14 -18.32 -1.44 -11.65
N TYR A 15 -18.11 -2.39 -10.73
CA TYR A 15 -16.78 -2.94 -10.45
C TYR A 15 -16.24 -3.65 -11.69
N PRO A 16 -15.13 -3.20 -12.31
CA PRO A 16 -14.35 -4.07 -13.16
C PRO A 16 -13.40 -4.84 -12.23
N ASN A 17 -13.69 -6.11 -12.04
CA ASN A 17 -12.73 -7.10 -11.60
C ASN A 17 -11.60 -7.17 -12.65
N ARG A 18 -10.60 -6.29 -12.51
CA ARG A 18 -9.37 -6.28 -13.31
C ARG A 18 -8.22 -6.03 -12.35
N TYR A 19 -7.53 -7.10 -11.98
CA TYR A 19 -6.15 -7.00 -11.50
C TYR A 19 -5.36 -6.18 -12.52
N PRO A 20 -4.74 -5.04 -12.13
CA PRO A 20 -3.88 -4.33 -13.04
C PRO A 20 -2.58 -5.12 -13.19
N ASN A 21 -2.53 -5.97 -14.22
CA ASN A 21 -1.28 -6.34 -14.86
C ASN A 21 -0.65 -5.06 -15.44
N ASN A 22 0.64 -4.86 -15.18
CA ASN A 22 1.50 -3.75 -15.61
C ASN A 22 1.34 -2.39 -14.93
N PHE A 23 2.10 -2.21 -13.84
CA PHE A 23 2.81 -0.95 -13.57
C PHE A 23 4.30 -1.22 -13.29
N TYR A 24 4.99 -1.93 -14.19
CA TYR A 24 6.43 -1.79 -14.35
C TYR A 24 6.70 -0.49 -15.13
N TYR A 25 6.54 0.66 -14.47
CA TYR A 25 7.02 1.93 -15.02
C TYR A 25 8.39 2.24 -14.44
N SER A 26 9.39 1.98 -15.28
CA SER A 26 10.72 2.60 -15.31
C SER A 26 10.78 3.96 -14.62
N GLN A 27 11.51 4.02 -13.51
CA GLN A 27 12.21 5.23 -13.05
C GLN A 27 13.66 4.86 -12.72
N ASN A 28 14.42 4.50 -13.76
CA ASN A 28 15.87 4.62 -13.73
C ASN A 28 16.21 6.11 -13.89
N VAL A 29 16.21 6.85 -12.79
CA VAL A 29 16.85 8.17 -12.73
C VAL A 29 17.48 8.35 -11.35
N ASP A 30 18.76 8.00 -11.27
CA ASP A 30 19.78 8.64 -10.44
C ASP A 30 19.55 8.81 -8.92
N TYR A 31 19.35 7.71 -8.18
CA TYR A 31 19.64 7.69 -6.75
C TYR A 31 20.47 6.45 -6.38
N TYR A 32 21.80 6.60 -6.44
CA TYR A 32 22.81 5.65 -5.96
C TYR A 32 22.80 5.45 -4.41
N TYR A 33 21.71 5.85 -3.75
CA TYR A 33 21.40 5.59 -2.34
C TYR A 33 20.05 4.88 -2.16
N ALA A 34 19.39 4.47 -3.24
CA ALA A 34 18.18 3.67 -3.17
C ALA A 34 18.54 2.30 -2.61
N ARG A 35 18.19 2.04 -1.34
CA ARG A 35 18.09 0.67 -0.84
C ARG A 35 17.24 -0.11 -1.85
N ASP A 36 17.72 -1.25 -2.30
CA ASP A 36 16.91 -2.16 -3.13
C ASP A 36 15.54 -2.36 -2.43
N PRO A 37 14.42 -2.07 -3.11
CA PRO A 37 13.10 -2.13 -2.50
C PRO A 37 12.82 -3.57 -2.10
N LYS A 38 12.67 -3.81 -0.80
CA LYS A 38 12.60 -5.17 -0.23
C LYS A 38 11.21 -5.78 -0.36
N PHE A 39 10.18 -4.94 -0.36
CA PHE A 39 8.79 -5.35 -0.38
C PHE A 39 8.14 -5.21 -1.76
N ALA A 40 8.74 -4.46 -2.69
CA ALA A 40 8.22 -4.36 -4.06
C ALA A 40 8.06 -5.74 -4.73
N GLU A 41 8.99 -6.66 -4.51
CA GLU A 41 8.91 -8.04 -5.04
C GLU A 41 7.87 -8.94 -4.33
N LEU A 42 7.35 -8.45 -3.19
CA LEU A 42 6.37 -9.14 -2.37
C LEU A 42 4.93 -8.69 -2.64
N ILE A 43 4.70 -7.68 -3.49
CA ILE A 43 3.35 -7.27 -3.90
C ILE A 43 2.57 -8.48 -4.41
N GLY A 44 1.37 -8.68 -3.88
CA GLY A 44 0.51 -9.81 -4.21
C GLY A 44 0.82 -11.11 -3.42
N LYS A 45 1.73 -11.07 -2.45
CA LYS A 45 2.14 -12.23 -1.64
C LYS A 45 1.89 -11.98 -0.16
N ASN A 46 1.85 -13.08 0.60
CA ASN A 46 1.89 -13.04 2.05
C ASN A 46 3.32 -12.84 2.55
N PHE A 47 3.46 -12.01 3.58
CA PHE A 47 4.67 -11.78 4.34
C PHE A 47 4.40 -12.08 5.81
N THR A 48 5.30 -12.84 6.45
CA THR A 48 5.22 -13.14 7.87
C THR A 48 6.01 -12.09 8.64
N LEU A 49 5.35 -11.35 9.53
CA LEU A 49 6.00 -10.34 10.36
C LEU A 49 7.09 -10.96 11.23
N ILE A 50 8.29 -10.38 11.22
CA ILE A 50 9.42 -10.85 12.05
C ILE A 50 9.39 -10.28 13.48
N LYS A 51 8.61 -9.22 13.68
CA LYS A 51 8.44 -8.50 14.96
C LYS A 51 7.01 -7.98 15.09
N PRO A 52 6.56 -7.57 16.28
CA PRO A 52 5.26 -6.94 16.43
C PRO A 52 5.18 -5.63 15.63
N LEU A 53 4.05 -5.41 14.96
CA LEU A 53 3.77 -4.19 14.19
C LEU A 53 2.67 -3.41 14.90
N ILE A 54 2.93 -2.12 15.18
CA ILE A 54 1.91 -1.19 15.67
C ILE A 54 1.25 -0.55 14.46
N LEU A 55 -0.05 -0.80 14.30
CA LEU A 55 -0.85 -0.24 13.23
C LEU A 55 -1.22 1.23 13.53
N PRO A 56 -1.57 2.03 12.51
CA PRO A 56 -2.03 3.41 12.69
C PRO A 56 -3.22 3.57 13.64
N THR A 57 -4.04 2.54 13.80
CA THR A 57 -5.17 2.49 14.75
C THR A 57 -4.74 2.35 16.22
N GLY A 58 -3.44 2.12 16.48
CA GLY A 58 -2.89 1.79 17.79
C GLY A 58 -2.97 0.29 18.14
N GLN A 59 -3.64 -0.52 17.31
CA GLN A 59 -3.64 -1.98 17.48
C GLN A 59 -2.26 -2.56 17.18
N THR A 60 -1.85 -3.56 17.95
CA THR A 60 -0.60 -4.29 17.69
C THR A 60 -0.90 -5.63 17.03
N LEU A 61 -0.29 -5.88 15.85
CA LEU A 61 -0.19 -7.21 15.28
C LEU A 61 1.02 -7.91 15.89
N PRO A 62 0.87 -9.14 16.43
CA PRO A 62 2.00 -9.87 16.99
C PRO A 62 2.97 -10.30 15.88
N ALA A 63 4.22 -10.58 16.28
CA ALA A 63 5.17 -11.27 15.40
C ALA A 63 4.59 -12.61 14.91
N ASN A 64 5.08 -13.10 13.77
CA ASN A 64 4.58 -14.28 13.06
C ASN A 64 3.16 -14.17 12.50
N THR A 65 2.53 -12.99 12.54
CA THR A 65 1.28 -12.75 11.81
C THR A 65 1.58 -12.71 10.31
N SER A 66 0.81 -13.46 9.52
CA SER A 66 0.84 -13.37 8.05
C SER A 66 0.00 -12.18 7.60
N VAL A 67 0.62 -11.25 6.87
CA VAL A 67 -0.05 -10.11 6.25
C VAL A 67 0.14 -10.16 4.74
N PHE A 68 -0.87 -9.73 3.99
CA PHE A 68 -0.78 -9.68 2.54
C PHE A 68 -0.22 -8.32 2.10
N ILE A 69 0.81 -8.32 1.26
CA ILE A 69 1.40 -7.09 0.72
C ILE A 69 0.56 -6.65 -0.47
N HIS A 70 -0.21 -5.59 -0.28
CA HIS A 70 -1.14 -5.08 -1.28
C HIS A 70 -0.48 -4.13 -2.27
N ASN A 71 0.39 -3.25 -1.79
CA ASN A 71 1.08 -2.26 -2.61
C ASN A 71 2.37 -1.80 -1.92
N VAL A 72 3.28 -1.21 -2.70
CA VAL A 72 4.46 -0.51 -2.19
C VAL A 72 4.60 0.82 -2.91
N LEU A 73 4.89 1.87 -2.15
CA LEU A 73 5.17 3.22 -2.62
C LEU A 73 6.61 3.58 -2.22
N ILE A 74 7.41 4.07 -3.15
CA ILE A 74 8.71 4.65 -2.86
C ILE A 74 8.55 6.18 -2.87
N THR A 75 8.86 6.84 -1.76
CA THR A 75 8.77 8.30 -1.66
C THR A 75 9.90 8.98 -2.44
N SER A 76 9.79 10.30 -2.65
CA SER A 76 10.86 11.10 -3.25
C SER A 76 12.16 11.12 -2.42
N THR A 77 12.09 10.74 -1.14
CA THR A 77 13.27 10.59 -0.26
C THR A 77 13.85 9.18 -0.29
N GLY A 78 13.26 8.26 -1.07
CA GLY A 78 13.68 6.86 -1.15
C GLY A 78 13.15 5.97 -0.02
N GLU A 79 12.17 6.44 0.75
CA GLU A 79 11.52 5.64 1.77
C GLU A 79 10.52 4.66 1.13
N GLU A 80 10.62 3.38 1.50
CA GLU A 80 9.69 2.35 1.05
C GLU A 80 8.53 2.25 2.05
N LEU A 81 7.33 2.60 1.58
CA LEU A 81 6.08 2.56 2.31
C LEU A 81 5.20 1.42 1.76
N VAL A 82 4.72 0.57 2.64
CA VAL A 82 4.02 -0.67 2.30
C VAL A 82 2.55 -0.57 2.70
N SER A 83 1.67 -0.98 1.80
CA SER A 83 0.27 -1.22 2.09
C SER A 83 0.07 -2.69 2.39
N ILE A 84 -0.49 -3.02 3.55
CA ILE A 84 -0.76 -4.38 3.99
C ILE A 84 -2.25 -4.64 4.16
N VAL A 85 -2.65 -5.89 4.02
CA VAL A 85 -3.98 -6.39 4.43
C VAL A 85 -3.79 -7.42 5.54
N THR A 86 -4.47 -7.24 6.65
CA THR A 86 -4.41 -8.13 7.81
C THR A 86 -5.26 -9.39 7.61
N PRO A 87 -5.10 -10.44 8.43
CA PRO A 87 -5.98 -11.60 8.41
C PRO A 87 -7.47 -11.27 8.59
N GLY A 88 -7.79 -10.13 9.21
CA GLY A 88 -9.16 -9.63 9.36
C GLY A 88 -9.72 -8.92 8.12
N ASN A 89 -8.98 -8.92 6.99
CA ASN A 89 -9.27 -8.18 5.77
C ASN A 89 -9.28 -6.66 5.93
N GLU A 90 -8.62 -6.14 6.95
CA GLU A 90 -8.43 -4.70 7.14
C GLU A 90 -7.17 -4.26 6.39
N LYS A 91 -7.28 -3.16 5.64
CA LYS A 91 -6.17 -2.59 4.87
C LYS A 91 -5.54 -1.43 5.62
N PHE A 92 -4.21 -1.42 5.69
CA PHE A 92 -3.42 -0.34 6.26
C PHE A 92 -2.40 0.13 5.22
N ASP A 93 -2.37 1.43 4.97
CA ASP A 93 -1.48 2.06 4.00
C ASP A 93 -0.32 2.78 4.69
N ASN A 94 0.74 3.04 3.93
CA ASN A 94 1.88 3.86 4.35
C ASN A 94 2.65 3.32 5.57
N ILE A 95 2.77 2.00 5.72
CA ILE A 95 3.61 1.39 6.77
C ILE A 95 5.07 1.41 6.32
N PRO A 96 5.99 2.07 7.03
CA PRO A 96 7.41 2.03 6.67
C PRO A 96 7.95 0.61 6.63
N ALA A 97 8.64 0.22 5.56
CA ALA A 97 9.16 -1.14 5.38
C ALA A 97 10.13 -1.57 6.50
N ASN A 98 10.75 -0.62 7.20
CA ASN A 98 11.61 -0.90 8.35
C ASN A 98 10.83 -1.31 9.62
N GLN A 99 9.50 -1.17 9.64
CA GLN A 99 8.61 -1.60 10.73
C GLN A 99 8.08 -3.02 10.53
N LEU A 100 8.16 -3.56 9.31
CA LEU A 100 7.83 -4.94 8.97
C LEU A 100 9.00 -5.89 9.29
#